data_AF-A0A2P8K7K9-F1
#
_entry.id   AF-A0A2P8K7K9-F1
#
_cell.length_a   1.000
_cell.length_b   1.000
_cell.length_c   1.000
_cell.angle_alpha   90.00
_cell.angle_beta   90.00
_cell.angle_gamma   90.00
#
_symmetry.space_group_name_H-M   'P 1'
#
loop_
_entity.id
_entity.type
_entity.pdbx_description
1 polymer ?
#
loop_
_entity_poly.entity_id
_entity_poly.type
_entity_poly.pdbx_seq_one_letter_code
_entity_poly.pdbx_strand_id
1 'polypeptide(L)'
;MSHGRGKSDCCVVPKKLPNKAAGEAPAAAEAVEGRRQAKGNAIAARMSRRSVRVYDMGTALDGIRQTAKGRRGARFTGLLHHIYAVERLRAAYLALKRDAAAGVDGQTWQTYGQDLEGNLLELSERLARGGYRPQPVKRVYIDKADGSKRPLGVPALEDKLVQRATVEVLNAIYEQDFLGFSYGFRPGKSAHNALDAVAVGVSSRRVNWILDADIAKFFDTIERDWLVKFIEHRVADARVVRLIKKWLHAGVLEDGRLTQSELGTVQGGSISPLLANIYLHYAFDLWVKQWRGRHARGDVIVVRYADDWVAGFQFRDDAERFQRAVAERLGQFGLKLHPEKTRLIEFGRFARENRRRKGQGKPQTFDFLGFTHCCGTTRKG
;
A
#
# COMPACT_ATOMS: atom_id res chain seq x y z
N MET A 1 7.51 9.24 35.86
CA MET A 1 7.00 9.87 34.62
C MET A 1 7.20 8.89 33.47
N SER A 2 6.16 8.14 33.09
CA SER A 2 6.28 7.12 32.04
C SER A 2 6.18 7.79 30.67
N HIS A 3 7.27 7.76 29.89
CA HIS A 3 7.23 8.17 28.50
C HIS A 3 6.30 7.25 27.71
N GLY A 4 5.15 7.81 27.27
CA GLY A 4 4.20 7.12 26.41
C GLY A 4 4.88 6.71 25.11
N ARG A 5 4.77 5.41 24.76
CA ARG A 5 5.23 4.86 23.48
C ARG A 5 4.42 5.52 22.34
N GLY A 6 4.97 6.58 21.75
CA GLY A 6 4.33 7.33 20.68
C GLY A 6 4.12 6.47 19.43
N LYS A 7 2.87 6.33 18.98
CA LYS A 7 2.54 5.66 17.72
C LYS A 7 2.97 6.55 16.55
N SER A 8 3.46 5.95 15.46
CA SER A 8 3.73 6.72 14.25
C SER A 8 2.44 6.99 13.47
N ASP A 9 2.49 8.00 12.59
CA ASP A 9 1.38 8.35 11.71
C ASP A 9 1.23 7.40 10.50
N CYS A 10 2.09 6.38 10.37
CA CYS A 10 2.07 5.50 9.20
C CYS A 10 1.02 4.39 9.30
N CYS A 11 0.54 3.93 8.16
CA CYS A 11 -0.31 2.75 8.08
C CYS A 11 0.51 1.48 8.42
N VAL A 12 0.00 0.64 9.30
CA VAL A 12 0.65 -0.63 9.68
C VAL A 12 0.10 -1.74 8.77
N VAL A 13 1.00 -2.43 8.06
CA VAL A 13 0.66 -3.67 7.33
C VAL A 13 0.56 -4.81 8.36
N PRO A 14 -0.57 -5.54 8.46
CA PRO A 14 -0.62 -6.81 9.16
C PRO A 14 0.32 -7.80 8.47
N LYS A 15 1.30 -8.36 9.18
CA LYS A 15 2.17 -9.39 8.61
C LYS A 15 1.61 -10.76 8.89
N LYS A 16 1.59 -11.60 7.87
CA LYS A 16 1.27 -13.02 7.99
C LYS A 16 2.32 -13.76 8.81
N LEU A 17 1.88 -14.64 9.71
CA LEU A 17 2.77 -15.52 10.49
C LEU A 17 3.25 -16.70 9.61
N PRO A 18 4.37 -17.36 9.95
CA PRO A 18 4.77 -18.61 9.30
C PRO A 18 3.67 -19.66 9.43
N ASN A 19 3.42 -20.41 8.36
CA ASN A 19 2.40 -21.45 8.35
C ASN A 19 2.80 -22.58 9.32
N LYS A 20 2.16 -22.68 10.49
CA LYS A 20 2.28 -23.89 11.34
C LYS A 20 1.39 -25.00 10.78
N ALA A 21 1.87 -26.24 10.81
CA ALA A 21 1.08 -27.42 10.47
C ALA A 21 -0.18 -27.47 11.37
N ALA A 22 -1.33 -27.74 10.76
CA ALA A 22 -2.63 -27.63 11.39
C ALA A 22 -2.75 -28.46 12.69
N GLY A 23 -3.16 -27.80 13.77
CA GLY A 23 -3.56 -28.40 15.03
C GLY A 23 -4.23 -27.37 15.92
N GLU A 24 -5.54 -27.56 16.12
CA GLU A 24 -6.41 -26.91 17.12
C GLU A 24 -6.85 -25.46 16.88
N ALA A 25 -8.14 -25.32 16.61
CA ALA A 25 -8.89 -24.07 16.63
C ALA A 25 -9.41 -23.80 18.05
N PRO A 26 -9.37 -22.56 18.57
CA PRO A 26 -10.21 -22.17 19.69
C PRO A 26 -11.59 -21.67 19.21
N ALA A 27 -12.57 -21.89 20.07
CA ALA A 27 -14.00 -21.78 19.84
C ALA A 27 -14.51 -20.35 19.59
N ALA A 28 -15.61 -20.29 18.84
CA ALA A 28 -16.38 -19.11 18.50
C ALA A 28 -17.13 -18.52 19.71
N ALA A 29 -17.28 -17.20 19.70
CA ALA A 29 -18.39 -16.52 20.37
C ALA A 29 -18.99 -15.52 19.36
N GLU A 30 -20.26 -15.74 19.03
CA GLU A 30 -21.10 -14.82 18.26
C GLU A 30 -21.50 -13.61 19.13
N ALA A 31 -21.64 -12.44 18.49
CA ALA A 31 -22.69 -11.49 18.82
C ALA A 31 -23.06 -10.71 17.55
N VAL A 32 -24.30 -10.92 17.12
CA VAL A 32 -24.99 -10.24 16.01
C VAL A 32 -25.52 -8.91 16.51
N GLU A 33 -25.29 -7.81 15.78
CA GLU A 33 -26.31 -6.75 15.69
C GLU A 33 -26.12 -5.76 14.51
N GLY A 34 -27.20 -5.59 13.74
CA GLY A 34 -27.73 -4.27 13.37
C GLY A 34 -27.04 -3.42 12.29
N ARG A 35 -27.46 -3.58 11.02
CA ARG A 35 -27.29 -2.52 10.00
C ARG A 35 -28.13 -1.28 10.34
N ARG A 36 -27.56 -0.09 10.16
CA ARG A 36 -28.30 1.13 9.82
C ARG A 36 -27.66 1.83 8.62
N GLN A 37 -28.48 2.12 7.61
CA GLN A 37 -28.18 3.04 6.51
C GLN A 37 -28.07 4.47 7.06
N ALA A 38 -27.18 5.28 6.49
CA ALA A 38 -27.23 6.73 6.62
C ALA A 38 -27.23 7.38 5.23
N LYS A 39 -28.25 8.21 5.04
CA LYS A 39 -28.58 9.04 3.88
C LYS A 39 -27.49 10.06 3.59
N GLY A 40 -27.40 10.45 2.32
CA GLY A 40 -26.60 11.58 1.89
C GLY A 40 -27.15 12.92 2.39
N ASN A 41 -26.34 13.96 2.25
CA ASN A 41 -26.82 15.31 2.00
C ASN A 41 -25.78 16.08 1.20
N ALA A 42 -26.22 16.53 0.02
CA ALA A 42 -25.72 17.74 -0.61
C ALA A 42 -26.26 18.94 0.20
N ILE A 43 -25.43 19.97 0.39
CA ILE A 43 -25.75 21.41 0.43
C ILE A 43 -24.46 22.12 0.84
N ALA A 44 -23.90 22.90 -0.09
CA ALA A 44 -23.34 24.23 0.17
C ALA A 44 -22.81 24.78 -1.16
N ALA A 45 -23.73 25.11 -2.06
CA ALA A 45 -23.45 26.04 -3.14
C ALA A 45 -23.79 27.45 -2.65
N ARG A 46 -22.92 28.40 -3.04
CA ARG A 46 -23.14 29.84 -3.20
C ARG A 46 -22.88 30.69 -1.94
N MET A 47 -21.79 31.48 -1.96
CA MET A 47 -21.85 32.95 -1.97
C MET A 47 -20.49 33.60 -2.34
N SER A 48 -20.61 34.56 -3.26
CA SER A 48 -19.82 35.79 -3.51
C SER A 48 -18.38 35.75 -4.05
N ARG A 49 -18.21 36.53 -5.13
CA ARG A 49 -17.00 36.82 -5.89
C ARG A 49 -16.23 37.98 -5.25
N ARG A 50 -14.94 37.76 -4.99
CA ARG A 50 -13.87 38.77 -5.14
C ARG A 50 -12.57 38.04 -5.46
N SER A 51 -11.94 38.43 -6.56
CA SER A 51 -10.80 37.76 -7.18
C SER A 51 -9.51 37.95 -6.37
N VAL A 52 -9.25 36.99 -5.47
CA VAL A 52 -7.92 36.47 -5.23
C VAL A 52 -7.93 35.09 -5.90
N ARG A 53 -6.91 34.74 -6.69
CA ARG A 53 -6.80 33.36 -7.23
C ARG A 53 -6.55 32.43 -6.04
N VAL A 54 -7.61 32.08 -5.31
CA VAL A 54 -7.61 31.00 -4.34
C VAL A 54 -7.28 29.76 -5.15
N TYR A 55 -6.13 29.16 -4.88
CA TYR A 55 -5.75 27.91 -5.48
C TYR A 55 -6.80 26.87 -5.06
N ASP A 56 -7.73 26.56 -5.94
CA ASP A 56 -8.71 25.52 -5.68
C ASP A 56 -8.02 24.16 -5.85
N MET A 57 -7.66 23.62 -4.69
CA MET A 57 -6.99 22.35 -4.51
C MET A 57 -7.68 21.18 -5.22
N GLY A 58 -9.02 21.22 -5.30
CA GLY A 58 -9.84 20.20 -5.95
C GLY A 58 -9.68 20.24 -7.46
N THR A 59 -9.94 21.40 -8.07
CA THR A 59 -9.90 21.56 -9.54
C THR A 59 -8.52 21.31 -10.13
N ALA A 60 -7.44 21.68 -9.43
CA ALA A 60 -6.09 21.42 -9.93
C ALA A 60 -5.75 19.92 -10.01
N LEU A 61 -6.09 19.12 -8.98
CA LEU A 61 -5.89 17.68 -9.03
C LEU A 61 -6.87 16.98 -9.98
N ASP A 62 -8.08 17.52 -10.15
CA ASP A 62 -9.06 16.97 -11.08
C ASP A 62 -8.56 17.07 -12.53
N GLY A 63 -7.89 18.16 -12.91
CA GLY A 63 -7.23 18.27 -14.21
C GLY A 63 -6.16 17.19 -14.43
N ILE A 64 -5.37 16.88 -13.40
CA ILE A 64 -4.39 15.77 -13.43
C ILE A 64 -5.10 14.44 -13.63
N ARG A 65 -6.16 14.16 -12.84
CA ARG A 65 -6.95 12.92 -12.93
C ARG A 65 -7.56 12.73 -14.30
N GLN A 66 -8.19 13.77 -14.85
CA GLN A 66 -8.82 13.74 -16.17
C GLN A 66 -7.77 13.45 -17.26
N THR A 67 -6.61 14.10 -17.19
CA THR A 67 -5.51 13.86 -18.12
C THR A 67 -4.98 12.43 -17.99
N ALA A 68 -4.77 11.95 -16.77
CA ALA A 68 -4.26 10.60 -16.52
C ALA A 68 -5.22 9.53 -17.05
N LYS A 69 -6.54 9.73 -16.86
CA LYS A 69 -7.60 8.85 -17.34
C LYS A 69 -7.75 8.88 -18.87
N GLY A 70 -7.73 10.06 -19.48
CA GLY A 70 -7.92 10.25 -20.92
C GLY A 70 -6.69 9.89 -21.75
N ARG A 71 -5.48 9.99 -21.19
CA ARG A 71 -4.21 9.72 -21.87
C ARG A 71 -3.33 8.80 -21.02
N ARG A 72 -3.53 7.48 -21.19
CA ARG A 72 -2.85 6.42 -20.40
C ARG A 72 -1.32 6.40 -20.50
N GLY A 73 -0.73 7.09 -21.48
CA GLY A 73 0.74 7.24 -21.64
C GLY A 73 1.27 8.63 -21.31
N ALA A 74 0.43 9.55 -20.82
CA ALA A 74 0.87 10.93 -20.55
C ALA A 74 1.91 10.98 -19.43
N ARG A 75 2.99 11.74 -19.69
CA ARG A 75 4.04 12.05 -18.73
C ARG A 75 3.84 13.47 -18.19
N PHE A 76 3.82 13.61 -16.87
CA PHE A 76 3.53 14.86 -16.18
C PHE A 76 4.81 15.61 -15.81
N THR A 77 4.98 16.83 -16.29
CA THR A 77 6.23 17.63 -16.20
C THR A 77 6.19 18.76 -15.16
N GLY A 78 5.01 19.21 -14.74
CA GLY A 78 4.84 20.33 -13.81
C GLY A 78 4.05 19.95 -12.58
N LEU A 79 4.59 19.06 -11.75
CA LEU A 79 3.89 18.55 -10.56
C LEU A 79 4.32 19.23 -9.26
N LEU A 80 5.57 19.68 -9.16
CA LEU A 80 6.13 20.17 -7.90
C LEU A 80 5.33 21.34 -7.29
N HIS A 81 4.79 22.23 -8.13
CA HIS A 81 4.02 23.39 -7.68
C HIS A 81 2.71 23.03 -7.00
N HIS A 82 2.12 21.87 -7.33
CA HIS A 82 0.99 21.35 -6.59
C HIS A 82 1.41 20.87 -5.20
N ILE A 83 2.63 20.34 -5.04
CA ILE A 83 3.14 19.79 -3.78
C ILE A 83 3.45 20.90 -2.77
N TYR A 84 4.16 21.95 -3.17
CA TYR A 84 4.54 23.04 -2.25
C TYR A 84 3.45 24.08 -2.03
N ALA A 85 2.27 23.95 -2.64
CA ALA A 85 1.16 24.85 -2.37
C ALA A 85 0.86 24.86 -0.86
N VAL A 86 0.87 26.05 -0.25
CA VAL A 86 0.70 26.23 1.22
C VAL A 86 -0.58 25.55 1.70
N GLU A 87 -1.68 25.70 0.96
CA GLU A 87 -2.96 25.03 1.23
C GLU A 87 -2.83 23.50 1.28
N ARG A 88 -1.98 22.90 0.44
CA ARG A 88 -1.71 21.46 0.45
C ARG A 88 -0.92 21.04 1.67
N LEU A 89 0.12 21.80 1.99
CA LEU A 89 0.94 21.53 3.16
C LEU A 89 0.11 21.69 4.45
N ARG A 90 -0.79 22.67 4.49
CA ARG A 90 -1.76 22.86 5.58
C ARG A 90 -2.72 21.68 5.70
N ALA A 91 -3.32 21.25 4.60
CA ALA A 91 -4.19 20.08 4.59
C ALA A 91 -3.44 18.80 5.03
N ALA A 92 -2.19 18.63 4.59
CA ALA A 92 -1.34 17.53 5.02
C ALA A 92 -1.08 17.58 6.55
N TYR A 93 -0.82 18.76 7.11
CA TYR A 93 -0.58 18.98 8.54
C TYR A 93 -1.81 18.65 9.39
N LEU A 94 -2.98 19.14 9.00
CA LEU A 94 -4.24 18.90 9.72
C LEU A 94 -4.64 17.43 9.73
N ALA A 95 -4.19 16.68 8.73
CA ALA A 95 -4.52 15.28 8.58
C ALA A 95 -3.52 14.35 9.30
N LEU A 96 -2.39 14.86 9.82
CA LEU A 96 -1.46 14.12 10.68
C LEU A 96 -2.09 13.85 12.06
N LYS A 97 -1.76 12.72 12.68
CA LYS A 97 -2.07 12.49 14.10
C LYS A 97 -1.31 13.49 14.99
N ARG A 98 -2.05 14.13 15.89
CA ARG A 98 -1.53 15.16 16.82
C ARG A 98 -0.52 14.60 17.83
N ASP A 99 -0.64 13.32 18.18
CA ASP A 99 0.20 12.60 19.14
C ASP A 99 1.32 11.78 18.45
N ALA A 100 1.52 11.96 17.14
CA ALA A 100 2.55 11.24 16.41
C ALA A 100 3.94 11.56 16.96
N ALA A 101 4.78 10.52 17.11
CA ALA A 101 6.15 10.68 17.56
C ALA A 101 6.94 11.67 16.68
N ALA A 102 7.74 12.53 17.34
CA ALA A 102 8.65 13.45 16.68
C ALA A 102 9.82 12.71 15.99
N GLY A 103 10.35 13.33 14.95
CA GLY A 103 11.51 12.81 14.22
C GLY A 103 12.83 13.07 14.96
N VAL A 104 13.92 13.13 14.20
CA VAL A 104 15.27 13.42 14.73
C VAL A 104 15.41 14.88 15.21
N ASP A 105 14.58 15.78 14.69
CA ASP A 105 14.54 17.21 15.02
C ASP A 105 13.76 17.52 16.30
N GLY A 106 13.05 16.54 16.87
CA GLY A 106 12.24 16.73 18.08
C GLY A 106 10.98 17.58 17.87
N GLN A 107 10.74 18.08 16.65
CA GLN A 107 9.59 18.92 16.35
C GLN A 107 8.29 18.12 16.46
N THR A 108 7.37 18.58 17.30
CA THR A 108 6.04 17.96 17.48
C THR A 108 4.99 18.71 16.68
N TRP A 109 3.83 18.08 16.52
CA TRP A 109 2.68 18.72 15.89
C TRP A 109 2.30 20.01 16.63
N GLN A 110 2.23 19.95 17.97
CA GLN A 110 1.84 21.07 18.82
C GLN A 110 2.80 22.25 18.71
N THR A 111 4.11 22.00 18.77
CA THR A 111 5.13 23.06 18.71
C THR A 111 5.17 23.69 17.31
N TYR A 112 5.00 22.90 16.25
CA TYR A 112 5.00 23.42 14.87
C TYR A 112 3.75 24.26 14.60
N GLY A 113 2.62 23.89 15.20
CA GLY A 113 1.36 24.59 15.07
C GLY A 113 1.28 25.95 15.75
N GLN A 114 2.25 26.33 16.59
CA GLN A 114 2.27 27.64 17.26
C GLN A 114 2.40 28.79 16.27
N ASP A 115 3.21 28.62 15.23
CA ASP A 115 3.31 29.51 14.07
C ASP A 115 3.14 28.70 12.78
N LEU A 116 1.95 28.09 12.63
CA LEU A 116 1.70 27.19 11.50
C LEU A 116 1.89 27.91 10.16
N GLU A 117 1.35 29.11 10.01
CA GLU A 117 1.35 29.82 8.73
C GLU A 117 2.76 30.28 8.32
N GLY A 118 3.54 30.84 9.26
CA GLY A 118 4.93 31.20 9.02
C GLY A 118 5.77 29.98 8.61
N ASN A 119 5.65 28.89 9.37
CA ASN A 119 6.38 27.65 9.11
C ASN A 119 6.03 27.04 7.73
N LEU A 120 4.75 27.04 7.36
CA LEU A 120 4.30 26.50 6.07
C LEU A 120 4.73 27.37 4.88
N LEU A 121 4.72 28.70 5.03
CA LEU A 121 5.23 29.62 4.02
C LEU A 121 6.72 29.40 3.79
N GLU A 122 7.52 29.32 4.86
CA GLU A 122 8.95 29.07 4.75
C GLU A 122 9.25 27.71 4.10
N LEU A 123 8.53 26.65 4.52
CA LEU A 123 8.65 25.32 3.92
C LEU A 123 8.31 25.34 2.42
N SER A 124 7.22 26.01 2.04
CA SER A 124 6.80 26.20 0.64
C SER A 124 7.89 26.87 -0.19
N GLU A 125 8.44 27.98 0.30
CA GLU A 125 9.52 28.71 -0.38
C GLU A 125 10.80 27.87 -0.51
N ARG A 126 11.19 27.14 0.55
CA ARG A 126 12.31 26.20 0.52
C ARG A 126 12.10 25.11 -0.51
N LEU A 127 10.89 24.58 -0.68
CA LEU A 127 10.57 23.59 -1.70
C LEU A 127 10.62 24.18 -3.11
N ALA A 128 10.00 25.36 -3.31
CA ALA A 128 9.95 26.04 -4.59
C ALA A 128 11.34 26.36 -5.15
N ARG A 129 12.26 26.84 -4.30
CA ARG A 129 13.66 27.12 -4.67
C ARG A 129 14.58 25.90 -4.64
N GLY A 130 14.07 24.72 -4.26
CA GLY A 130 14.85 23.47 -4.18
C GLY A 130 15.79 23.35 -2.96
N GLY A 131 15.67 24.26 -1.99
CA GLY A 131 16.45 24.30 -0.75
C GLY A 131 16.05 23.26 0.29
N TYR A 132 14.88 22.62 0.16
CA TYR A 132 14.45 21.54 1.07
C TYR A 132 15.41 20.34 1.07
N ARG A 133 15.78 19.90 2.29
CA ARG A 133 16.62 18.73 2.56
C ARG A 133 15.89 17.83 3.56
N PRO A 134 15.55 16.58 3.19
CA PRO A 134 14.93 15.67 4.13
C PRO A 134 15.92 15.26 5.21
N GLN A 135 15.38 15.03 6.41
CA GLN A 135 16.16 14.60 7.55
C GLN A 135 16.28 13.06 7.57
N PRO A 136 17.34 12.52 8.19
CA PRO A 136 17.40 11.09 8.48
C PRO A 136 16.19 10.64 9.29
N VAL A 137 15.71 9.44 8.98
CA VAL A 137 14.53 8.90 9.65
C VAL A 137 14.94 8.30 11.01
N LYS A 138 14.27 8.67 12.09
CA LYS A 138 14.56 8.14 13.43
C LYS A 138 14.10 6.68 13.54
N ARG A 139 14.98 5.75 13.93
CA ARG A 139 14.60 4.35 14.18
C ARG A 139 13.89 4.20 15.53
N VAL A 140 12.76 3.50 15.51
CA VAL A 140 11.98 3.11 16.69
C VAL A 140 11.58 1.65 16.53
N TYR A 141 11.50 0.91 17.64
CA TYR A 141 11.10 -0.49 17.64
C TYR A 141 9.69 -0.66 18.22
N ILE A 142 8.87 -1.43 17.51
CA ILE A 142 7.55 -1.85 17.98
C ILE A 142 7.59 -3.35 18.24
N ASP A 143 7.19 -3.76 19.44
CA ASP A 143 7.09 -5.17 19.80
C ASP A 143 5.96 -5.83 18.99
N LYS A 144 6.23 -7.00 18.41
CA LYS A 144 5.22 -7.84 17.77
C LYS A 144 4.66 -8.84 18.78
N ALA A 145 3.51 -9.43 18.44
CA ALA A 145 2.88 -10.49 19.23
C ALA A 145 3.75 -11.75 19.35
N ASP A 146 4.70 -11.97 18.43
CA ASP A 146 5.64 -13.09 18.44
C ASP A 146 6.91 -12.81 19.28
N GLY A 147 7.00 -11.66 19.96
CA GLY A 147 8.16 -11.23 20.73
C GLY A 147 9.30 -10.61 19.92
N SER A 148 9.24 -10.68 18.58
CA SER A 148 10.22 -10.00 17.72
C SER A 148 9.94 -8.50 17.64
N LYS A 149 10.98 -7.68 17.41
CA LYS A 149 10.82 -6.23 17.24
C LYS A 149 10.71 -5.85 15.76
N ARG A 150 9.75 -5.01 15.42
CA ARG A 150 9.63 -4.40 14.09
C ARG A 150 10.35 -3.05 14.09
N PRO A 151 11.39 -2.87 13.26
CA PRO A 151 11.97 -1.56 13.05
C PRO A 151 10.97 -0.67 12.30
N LEU A 152 10.75 0.53 12.81
CA LEU A 152 9.96 1.57 12.19
C LEU A 152 10.77 2.85 12.13
N GLY A 153 10.67 3.56 11.02
CA GLY A 153 11.22 4.88 10.84
C GLY A 153 10.18 5.96 11.14
N VAL A 154 10.56 6.95 11.94
CA VAL A 154 9.76 8.14 12.23
C VAL A 154 10.44 9.34 11.55
N PRO A 155 9.89 9.85 10.43
CA PRO A 155 10.44 11.03 9.76
C PRO A 155 10.24 12.30 10.59
N ALA A 156 10.99 13.36 10.26
CA ALA A 156 10.72 14.71 10.75
C ALA A 156 9.30 15.17 10.38
N LEU A 157 8.76 16.15 11.11
CA LEU A 157 7.38 16.60 10.88
C LEU A 157 7.21 17.14 9.46
N GLU A 158 8.10 18.02 9.02
CA GLU A 158 8.05 18.58 7.66
C GLU A 158 8.19 17.49 6.60
N ASP A 159 9.04 16.49 6.81
CA ASP A 159 9.16 15.35 5.89
C ASP A 159 7.83 14.61 5.75
N LYS A 160 7.07 14.42 6.85
CA LYS A 160 5.72 13.84 6.79
C LYS A 160 4.77 14.71 5.96
N LEU A 161 4.83 16.03 6.11
CA LEU A 161 4.00 16.98 5.35
C LEU A 161 4.27 16.88 3.86
N VAL A 162 5.54 17.01 3.47
CA VAL A 162 5.93 17.02 2.06
C VAL A 162 5.70 15.65 1.42
N GLN A 163 5.98 14.56 2.13
CA GLN A 163 5.66 13.21 1.66
C GLN A 163 4.16 13.03 1.44
N ARG A 164 3.31 13.50 2.37
CA ARG A 164 1.85 13.38 2.26
C ARG A 164 1.28 14.23 1.13
N ALA A 165 1.74 15.48 0.99
CA ALA A 165 1.39 16.34 -0.14
C ALA A 165 1.78 15.70 -1.48
N THR A 166 2.95 15.06 -1.53
CA THR A 166 3.42 14.33 -2.72
C THR A 166 2.56 13.11 -3.03
N VAL A 167 2.18 12.34 -2.01
CA VAL A 167 1.28 11.18 -2.16
C VAL A 167 -0.05 11.60 -2.76
N GLU A 168 -0.62 12.72 -2.32
CA GLU A 168 -1.91 13.20 -2.83
C GLU A 168 -1.83 13.57 -4.32
N VAL A 169 -0.78 14.29 -4.72
CA VAL A 169 -0.53 14.67 -6.12
C VAL A 169 -0.28 13.43 -6.99
N LEU A 170 0.54 12.49 -6.53
CA LEU A 170 0.85 11.27 -7.29
C LEU A 170 -0.35 10.31 -7.37
N ASN A 171 -1.18 10.23 -6.33
CA ASN A 171 -2.41 9.44 -6.36
C ASN A 171 -3.41 9.95 -7.41
N ALA A 172 -3.42 11.25 -7.70
CA ALA A 172 -4.23 11.79 -8.79
C ALA A 172 -3.87 11.17 -10.16
N ILE A 173 -2.63 10.70 -10.31
CA ILE A 173 -2.15 9.98 -11.50
C ILE A 173 -2.37 8.48 -11.35
N TYR A 174 -1.74 7.86 -10.34
CA TYR A 174 -1.61 6.41 -10.27
C TYR A 174 -2.91 5.69 -9.92
N GLU A 175 -3.88 6.33 -9.25
CA GLU A 175 -5.19 5.70 -9.04
C GLU A 175 -5.95 5.48 -10.36
N GLN A 176 -5.62 6.21 -11.44
CA GLN A 176 -6.18 5.96 -12.78
C GLN A 176 -5.51 4.77 -13.48
N ASP A 177 -4.35 4.33 -12.99
CA ASP A 177 -3.52 3.28 -13.59
C ASP A 177 -3.63 1.96 -12.85
N PHE A 178 -3.65 2.02 -11.51
CA PHE A 178 -3.67 0.85 -10.65
C PHE A 178 -4.86 -0.06 -10.96
N LEU A 179 -4.57 -1.36 -11.06
CA LEU A 179 -5.56 -2.34 -11.45
C LEU A 179 -6.57 -2.60 -10.33
N GLY A 180 -7.79 -3.00 -10.71
CA GLY A 180 -8.91 -3.18 -9.79
C GLY A 180 -8.71 -4.27 -8.74
N PHE A 181 -7.75 -5.18 -8.94
CA PHE A 181 -7.43 -6.25 -7.99
C PHE A 181 -6.37 -5.87 -6.94
N SER A 182 -5.83 -4.65 -6.99
CA SER A 182 -4.92 -4.12 -5.97
C SER A 182 -5.68 -3.23 -5.00
N TYR A 183 -5.54 -3.47 -3.69
CA TYR A 183 -6.36 -2.80 -2.66
C TYR A 183 -5.53 -2.06 -1.60
N GLY A 184 -4.34 -2.56 -1.26
CA GLY A 184 -3.58 -2.08 -0.10
C GLY A 184 -3.19 -0.61 -0.21
N PHE A 185 -3.42 0.18 0.83
CA PHE A 185 -3.02 1.59 0.95
C PHE A 185 -3.51 2.52 -0.18
N ARG A 186 -4.67 2.21 -0.76
CA ARG A 186 -5.28 3.02 -1.81
C ARG A 186 -6.50 3.78 -1.30
N PRO A 187 -6.72 5.04 -1.73
CA PRO A 187 -7.92 5.79 -1.38
C PRO A 187 -9.21 5.03 -1.73
N GLY A 188 -10.14 4.92 -0.78
CA GLY A 188 -11.43 4.23 -0.99
C GLY A 188 -11.34 2.71 -1.13
N LYS A 189 -10.20 2.09 -0.79
CA LYS A 189 -10.02 0.64 -0.75
C LYS A 189 -9.62 0.20 0.65
N SER A 190 -10.27 -0.86 1.15
CA SER A 190 -9.99 -1.43 2.48
C SER A 190 -9.60 -2.90 2.41
N ALA A 191 -9.06 -3.42 3.52
CA ALA A 191 -8.82 -4.86 3.68
C ALA A 191 -10.10 -5.68 3.51
N HIS A 192 -11.24 -5.17 3.99
CA HIS A 192 -12.55 -5.79 3.80
C HIS A 192 -12.94 -5.88 2.32
N ASN A 193 -12.66 -4.84 1.51
CA ASN A 193 -12.92 -4.94 0.07
C ASN A 193 -12.07 -6.03 -0.61
N ALA A 194 -10.84 -6.25 -0.14
CA ALA A 194 -9.99 -7.34 -0.64
C ALA A 194 -10.53 -8.71 -0.22
N LEU A 195 -10.94 -8.86 1.05
CA LEU A 195 -11.57 -10.09 1.57
C LEU A 195 -12.85 -10.43 0.81
N ASP A 196 -13.71 -9.44 0.59
CA ASP A 196 -14.94 -9.58 -0.21
C ASP A 196 -14.62 -10.02 -1.63
N ALA A 197 -13.59 -9.44 -2.25
CA ALA A 197 -13.16 -9.80 -3.60
C ALA A 197 -12.65 -11.26 -3.69
N VAL A 198 -11.93 -11.75 -2.67
CA VAL A 198 -11.54 -13.16 -2.57
C VAL A 198 -12.78 -14.03 -2.43
N ALA A 199 -13.68 -13.73 -1.50
CA ALA A 199 -14.88 -14.52 -1.25
C ALA A 199 -15.79 -14.61 -2.48
N VAL A 200 -16.07 -13.47 -3.13
CA VAL A 200 -16.86 -13.41 -4.37
C VAL A 200 -16.12 -14.11 -5.50
N GLY A 201 -14.82 -13.87 -5.66
CA GLY A 201 -14.02 -14.47 -6.72
C GLY A 201 -14.02 -16.00 -6.66
N VAL A 202 -13.81 -16.57 -5.47
CA VAL A 202 -13.77 -18.02 -5.27
C VAL A 202 -15.15 -18.66 -5.41
N SER A 203 -16.22 -18.00 -4.95
CA SER A 203 -17.57 -18.56 -4.99
C SER A 203 -18.28 -18.43 -6.33
N SER A 204 -17.98 -17.37 -7.09
CA SER A 204 -18.64 -17.06 -8.38
C SER A 204 -17.89 -17.57 -9.61
N ARG A 205 -16.60 -17.89 -9.50
CA ARG A 205 -15.79 -18.43 -10.61
C ARG A 205 -15.45 -19.89 -10.36
N ARG A 206 -14.95 -20.57 -11.40
CA ARG A 206 -14.56 -21.99 -11.33
C ARG A 206 -13.19 -22.17 -10.68
N VAL A 207 -12.94 -21.57 -9.52
CA VAL A 207 -11.66 -21.70 -8.80
C VAL A 207 -11.61 -23.04 -8.08
N ASN A 208 -10.55 -23.81 -8.33
CA ASN A 208 -10.26 -25.11 -7.72
C ASN A 208 -8.91 -25.14 -6.98
N TRP A 209 -8.09 -24.11 -7.16
CA TRP A 209 -6.76 -24.00 -6.56
C TRP A 209 -6.51 -22.58 -6.11
N ILE A 210 -5.90 -22.40 -4.93
CA ILE A 210 -5.47 -21.12 -4.38
C ILE A 210 -3.96 -21.16 -4.22
N LEU A 211 -3.28 -20.23 -4.89
CA LEU A 211 -1.91 -19.86 -4.61
C LEU A 211 -1.94 -18.69 -3.62
N ASP A 212 -1.55 -19.00 -2.41
CA ASP A 212 -1.40 -18.07 -1.30
C ASP A 212 0.08 -17.68 -1.22
N ALA A 213 0.43 -16.40 -1.35
CA ALA A 213 1.82 -15.98 -1.48
C ALA A 213 2.12 -14.57 -0.93
N ASP A 214 3.34 -14.43 -0.43
CA ASP A 214 3.88 -13.23 0.21
C ASP A 214 5.27 -12.93 -0.38
N ILE A 215 5.65 -11.66 -0.45
CA ILE A 215 6.98 -11.25 -0.94
C ILE A 215 7.93 -11.09 0.26
N ALA A 216 9.02 -11.84 0.25
CA ALA A 216 9.97 -11.86 1.34
C ALA A 216 10.68 -10.50 1.49
N LYS A 217 10.62 -9.92 2.69
CA LYS A 217 11.32 -8.67 3.07
C LYS A 217 11.11 -7.52 2.06
N PHE A 218 9.92 -7.43 1.47
CA PHE A 218 9.64 -6.54 0.34
C PHE A 218 10.19 -5.11 0.49
N PHE A 219 9.86 -4.41 1.58
CA PHE A 219 10.33 -3.03 1.80
C PHE A 219 11.85 -2.90 1.95
N ASP A 220 12.55 -3.97 2.29
CA ASP A 220 14.01 -3.98 2.47
C ASP A 220 14.74 -4.36 1.16
N THR A 221 14.05 -5.01 0.22
CA THR A 221 14.62 -5.53 -1.04
C THR A 221 14.27 -4.69 -2.28
N ILE A 222 13.48 -3.62 -2.16
CA ILE A 222 13.15 -2.75 -3.31
C ILE A 222 14.44 -2.15 -3.88
N GLU A 223 14.72 -2.43 -5.15
CA GLU A 223 15.82 -1.79 -5.88
C GLU A 223 15.41 -0.37 -6.31
N ARG A 224 16.17 0.63 -5.85
CA ARG A 224 15.83 2.04 -6.04
C ARG A 224 15.85 2.47 -7.50
N ASP A 225 16.76 1.91 -8.30
CA ASP A 225 16.87 2.23 -9.71
C ASP A 225 15.62 1.81 -10.49
N TRP A 226 15.10 0.62 -10.20
CA TRP A 226 13.82 0.17 -10.75
C TRP A 226 12.66 1.04 -10.29
N LEU A 227 12.59 1.38 -9.01
CA LEU A 227 11.56 2.26 -8.48
C LEU A 227 11.54 3.61 -9.19
N VAL A 228 12.72 4.21 -9.39
CA VAL A 228 12.86 5.49 -10.12
C VAL A 228 12.39 5.35 -11.57
N LYS A 229 12.83 4.31 -12.29
CA LYS A 229 12.38 4.04 -13.67
C LYS A 229 10.87 3.88 -13.76
N PHE A 230 10.26 3.19 -12.79
CA PHE A 230 8.82 3.02 -12.72
C PHE A 230 8.07 4.33 -12.47
N ILE A 231 8.60 5.21 -11.62
CA ILE A 231 8.03 6.54 -11.40
C ILE A 231 8.13 7.38 -12.69
N GLU A 232 9.26 7.31 -13.39
CA GLU A 232 9.56 8.10 -14.59
C GLU A 232 8.67 7.75 -15.81
N HIS A 233 8.00 6.59 -15.80
CA HIS A 233 6.99 6.24 -16.79
C HIS A 233 5.83 7.23 -16.84
N ARG A 234 5.42 7.78 -15.68
CA ARG A 234 4.33 8.77 -15.61
C ARG A 234 4.79 10.14 -15.15
N VAL A 235 5.87 10.24 -14.38
CA VAL A 235 6.37 11.51 -13.83
C VAL A 235 7.62 11.94 -14.59
N ALA A 236 7.50 12.99 -15.40
CA ALA A 236 8.62 13.64 -16.08
C ALA A 236 9.11 14.92 -15.35
N ASP A 237 8.44 15.35 -14.27
CA ASP A 237 8.94 16.43 -13.42
C ASP A 237 10.17 15.96 -12.64
N ALA A 238 11.35 16.28 -13.17
CA ALA A 238 12.64 15.90 -12.59
C ALA A 238 12.81 16.39 -11.14
N ARG A 239 12.11 17.45 -10.73
CA ARG A 239 12.20 17.97 -9.35
C ARG A 239 11.46 17.07 -8.37
N VAL A 240 10.30 16.52 -8.77
CA VAL A 240 9.56 15.53 -7.97
C VAL A 240 10.33 14.23 -7.88
N VAL A 241 10.90 13.75 -8.99
CA VAL A 241 11.76 12.54 -8.98
C VAL A 241 12.96 12.75 -8.05
N ARG A 242 13.62 13.92 -8.12
CA ARG A 242 14.73 14.28 -7.23
C ARG A 242 14.31 14.32 -5.76
N LEU A 243 13.12 14.84 -5.46
CA LEU A 243 12.56 14.87 -4.11
C LEU A 243 12.39 13.45 -3.54
N ILE A 244 11.84 12.53 -4.34
CA ILE A 244 11.68 11.13 -3.95
C ILE A 244 13.05 10.47 -3.74
N LYS A 245 14.00 10.68 -4.65
CA LYS A 245 15.39 10.20 -4.49
C LYS A 245 16.00 10.70 -3.19
N LYS A 246 15.85 11.99 -2.85
CA LYS A 246 16.35 12.55 -1.58
C LYS A 246 15.79 11.79 -0.37
N TRP A 247 14.50 11.44 -0.33
CA TRP A 247 13.94 10.64 0.78
C TRP A 247 14.50 9.22 0.84
N LEU A 248 14.70 8.58 -0.32
CA LEU A 248 15.30 7.25 -0.37
C LEU A 248 16.75 7.27 0.14
N HIS A 249 17.50 8.36 -0.07
CA HIS A 249 18.87 8.53 0.38
C HIS A 249 19.04 9.13 1.79
N ALA A 250 17.98 9.65 2.41
CA ALA A 250 18.06 10.34 3.70
C ALA A 250 18.62 9.46 4.84
N GLY A 251 18.56 8.14 4.69
CA GLY A 251 19.09 7.18 5.64
C GLY A 251 18.26 7.06 6.92
N VAL A 252 18.75 6.27 7.85
CA VAL A 252 18.13 6.00 9.15
C VAL A 252 19.12 6.34 10.25
N LEU A 253 18.68 7.13 11.22
CA LEU A 253 19.46 7.42 12.43
C LEU A 253 19.03 6.46 13.55
N GLU A 254 19.99 5.70 14.05
CA GLU A 254 19.81 4.71 15.13
C GLU A 254 20.99 4.81 16.10
N ASP A 255 20.70 5.06 17.38
CA ASP A 255 21.71 5.20 18.45
C ASP A 255 22.89 6.13 18.10
N GLY A 256 22.59 7.26 17.45
CA GLY A 256 23.58 8.24 17.01
C GLY A 256 24.36 7.86 15.75
N ARG A 257 24.12 6.66 15.20
CA ARG A 257 24.75 6.19 13.96
C ARG A 257 23.82 6.36 12.77
N LEU A 258 24.27 7.09 11.76
CA LEU A 258 23.58 7.21 10.49
C LEU A 258 23.88 5.97 9.63
N THR A 259 22.84 5.25 9.25
CA THR A 259 22.94 4.10 8.33
C THR A 259 22.22 4.43 7.04
N GLN A 260 22.93 4.30 5.91
CA GLN A 260 22.35 4.37 4.58
C GLN A 260 22.36 2.97 3.98
N SER A 261 21.19 2.54 3.49
CA SER A 261 21.07 1.33 2.66
C SER A 261 21.00 1.77 1.20
N GLU A 262 21.48 0.97 0.26
CA GLU A 262 21.22 1.14 -1.18
C GLU A 262 19.90 0.47 -1.60
N LEU A 263 19.45 -0.50 -0.81
CA LEU A 263 18.21 -1.24 -1.02
C LEU A 263 17.10 -0.76 -0.08
N GLY A 264 15.88 -0.94 -0.54
CA GLY A 264 14.68 -0.74 0.24
C GLY A 264 14.25 0.72 0.41
N THR A 265 13.12 0.86 1.08
CA THR A 265 12.54 2.13 1.51
C THR A 265 12.38 2.11 3.03
N VAL A 266 12.65 3.24 3.69
CA VAL A 266 12.45 3.30 5.15
C VAL A 266 10.97 3.10 5.47
N GLN A 267 10.66 2.06 6.24
CA GLN A 267 9.30 1.81 6.72
C GLN A 267 8.87 2.95 7.64
N GLY A 268 7.71 3.57 7.38
CA GLY A 268 7.15 4.61 8.25
C GLY A 268 7.13 6.03 7.67
N GLY A 269 7.74 6.25 6.51
CA GLY A 269 7.43 7.40 5.65
C GLY A 269 5.99 7.30 5.12
N SER A 270 5.27 8.44 5.07
CA SER A 270 3.90 8.47 4.55
C SER A 270 3.83 8.18 3.05
N ILE A 271 4.95 8.36 2.32
CA ILE A 271 5.07 8.04 0.90
C ILE A 271 5.37 6.57 0.60
N SER A 272 5.99 5.84 1.53
CA SER A 272 6.47 4.47 1.30
C SER A 272 5.38 3.51 0.78
N PRO A 273 4.13 3.53 1.28
CA PRO A 273 3.07 2.67 0.76
C PRO A 273 2.70 2.93 -0.70
N LEU A 274 2.74 4.19 -1.15
CA LEU A 274 2.48 4.52 -2.55
C LEU A 274 3.63 4.02 -3.44
N LEU A 275 4.88 4.24 -3.04
CA LEU A 275 6.05 3.78 -3.79
C LEU A 275 6.05 2.25 -3.93
N ALA A 276 5.71 1.54 -2.87
CA ALA A 276 5.49 0.10 -2.86
C ALA A 276 4.45 -0.34 -3.91
N ASN A 277 3.31 0.35 -3.96
CA ASN A 277 2.26 0.05 -4.92
C ASN A 277 2.66 0.37 -6.37
N ILE A 278 3.38 1.46 -6.61
CA ILE A 278 3.94 1.80 -7.93
C ILE A 278 4.88 0.67 -8.36
N TYR A 279 5.79 0.23 -7.50
CA TYR A 279 6.73 -0.84 -7.81
C TYR A 279 6.01 -2.13 -8.21
N LEU A 280 5.08 -2.60 -7.38
CA LEU A 280 4.33 -3.83 -7.64
C LEU A 280 3.35 -3.67 -8.80
N HIS A 281 2.90 -2.47 -9.13
CA HIS A 281 2.08 -2.26 -10.30
C HIS A 281 2.82 -2.67 -11.59
N TYR A 282 4.06 -2.22 -11.75
CA TYR A 282 4.87 -2.52 -12.93
C TYR A 282 5.56 -3.89 -12.87
N ALA A 283 6.08 -4.27 -11.71
CA ALA A 283 6.76 -5.56 -11.54
C ALA A 283 5.78 -6.74 -11.58
N PHE A 284 4.58 -6.59 -11.02
CA PHE A 284 3.61 -7.66 -10.79
C PHE A 284 2.26 -7.42 -11.46
N ASP A 285 1.50 -6.36 -11.13
CA ASP A 285 0.08 -6.25 -11.53
C ASP A 285 -0.13 -6.27 -13.05
N LEU A 286 0.63 -5.46 -13.79
CA LEU A 286 0.54 -5.42 -15.25
C LEU A 286 0.94 -6.75 -15.89
N TRP A 287 1.99 -7.38 -15.36
CA TRP A 287 2.44 -8.69 -15.82
C TRP A 287 1.37 -9.77 -15.55
N VAL A 288 0.76 -9.79 -14.37
CA VAL A 288 -0.32 -10.72 -14.03
C VAL A 288 -1.50 -10.55 -14.99
N LYS A 289 -1.91 -9.32 -15.27
CA LYS A 289 -2.99 -9.04 -16.23
C LYS A 289 -2.65 -9.59 -17.62
N GLN A 290 -1.42 -9.41 -18.09
CA GLN A 290 -0.96 -9.92 -19.37
C GLN A 290 -0.86 -11.45 -19.38
N TRP A 291 -0.31 -12.05 -18.32
CA TRP A 291 -0.16 -13.50 -18.19
C TRP A 291 -1.52 -14.18 -18.22
N ARG A 292 -2.51 -13.65 -17.51
CA ARG A 292 -3.90 -14.13 -17.52
C ARG A 292 -4.50 -14.16 -18.92
N GLY A 293 -4.20 -13.18 -19.76
CA GLY A 293 -4.73 -13.11 -21.12
C GLY A 293 -4.03 -14.03 -22.12
N ARG A 294 -2.78 -14.45 -21.85
CA ARG A 294 -1.96 -15.22 -22.79
C ARG A 294 -1.78 -16.70 -22.44
N HIS A 295 -1.72 -17.02 -21.15
CA HIS A 295 -1.28 -18.35 -20.69
C HIS A 295 -2.32 -19.09 -19.85
N ALA A 296 -3.33 -18.40 -19.32
CA ALA A 296 -4.38 -19.05 -18.55
C ALA A 296 -5.37 -19.74 -19.49
N ARG A 297 -5.68 -21.00 -19.20
CA ARG A 297 -6.68 -21.79 -19.94
C ARG A 297 -8.08 -21.65 -19.33
N GLY A 298 -8.15 -21.35 -18.04
CA GLY A 298 -9.40 -21.26 -17.28
C GLY A 298 -9.54 -19.97 -16.49
N ASP A 299 -10.52 -19.94 -15.59
CA ASP A 299 -10.73 -18.80 -14.71
C ASP A 299 -9.51 -18.58 -13.79
N VAL A 300 -9.06 -17.33 -13.73
CA VAL A 300 -8.03 -16.85 -12.80
C VAL A 300 -8.53 -15.61 -12.09
N ILE A 301 -8.47 -15.63 -10.76
CA ILE A 301 -8.70 -14.46 -9.91
C ILE A 301 -7.38 -14.09 -9.23
N VAL A 302 -7.16 -12.82 -8.98
CA VAL A 302 -6.03 -12.33 -8.18
C VAL A 302 -6.56 -11.22 -7.29
N VAL A 303 -6.08 -11.17 -6.06
CA VAL A 303 -6.32 -10.10 -5.09
C VAL A 303 -5.00 -9.78 -4.41
N ARG A 304 -4.60 -8.52 -4.41
CA ARG A 304 -3.37 -8.04 -3.78
C ARG A 304 -3.67 -6.95 -2.76
N TYR A 305 -3.07 -7.06 -1.58
CA TYR A 305 -3.06 -6.03 -0.55
C TYR A 305 -1.61 -5.77 -0.13
N ALA A 306 -1.03 -4.69 -0.67
CA ALA A 306 0.41 -4.41 -0.54
C ALA A 306 1.27 -5.56 -1.10
N ASP A 307 2.10 -6.18 -0.28
CA ASP A 307 2.98 -7.33 -0.58
C ASP A 307 2.32 -8.70 -0.41
N ASP A 308 1.18 -8.76 0.29
CA ASP A 308 0.37 -9.98 0.48
C ASP A 308 -0.62 -10.14 -0.70
N TRP A 309 -0.68 -11.33 -1.31
CA TRP A 309 -1.58 -11.58 -2.42
C TRP A 309 -2.04 -13.03 -2.51
N VAL A 310 -3.22 -13.20 -3.07
CA VAL A 310 -3.84 -14.50 -3.31
C VAL A 310 -4.24 -14.58 -4.78
N ALA A 311 -3.94 -15.71 -5.41
CA ALA A 311 -4.38 -16.01 -6.77
C ALA A 311 -5.15 -17.33 -6.81
N GLY A 312 -6.35 -17.32 -7.40
CA GLY A 312 -7.19 -18.50 -7.56
C GLY A 312 -7.21 -18.95 -9.01
N PHE A 313 -7.17 -20.27 -9.25
CA PHE A 313 -7.08 -20.90 -10.56
C PHE A 313 -8.09 -22.01 -10.72
N GLN A 314 -8.64 -22.16 -11.92
CA GLN A 314 -9.46 -23.31 -12.28
C GLN A 314 -8.65 -24.61 -12.42
N PHE A 315 -7.47 -24.52 -13.02
CA PHE A 315 -6.64 -25.68 -13.33
C PHE A 315 -5.34 -25.66 -12.52
N ARG A 316 -4.94 -26.83 -12.02
CA ARG A 316 -3.72 -26.99 -11.23
C ARG A 316 -2.47 -26.57 -12.02
N ASP A 317 -2.34 -27.05 -13.26
CA ASP A 317 -1.17 -26.75 -14.07
C ASP A 317 -1.03 -25.25 -14.34
N ASP A 318 -2.14 -24.50 -14.43
CA ASP A 318 -2.11 -23.05 -14.59
C ASP A 318 -1.53 -22.39 -13.33
N ALA A 319 -1.90 -22.87 -12.14
CA ALA A 319 -1.35 -22.39 -10.88
C ALA A 319 0.16 -22.69 -10.75
N GLU A 320 0.59 -23.90 -11.11
CA GLU A 320 2.01 -24.30 -11.04
C GLU A 320 2.87 -23.58 -12.09
N ARG A 321 2.33 -23.35 -13.30
CA ARG A 321 3.01 -22.49 -14.31
C ARG A 321 3.08 -21.04 -13.83
N PHE A 322 2.01 -20.51 -13.25
CA PHE A 322 1.99 -19.16 -12.71
C PHE A 322 3.00 -18.98 -11.58
N GLN A 323 3.03 -19.91 -10.62
CA GLN A 323 3.95 -19.85 -9.48
C GLN A 323 5.42 -19.78 -9.90
N ARG A 324 5.82 -20.58 -10.90
CA ARG A 324 7.18 -20.53 -11.46
C ARG A 324 7.43 -19.22 -12.19
N ALA A 325 6.54 -18.84 -13.10
CA ALA A 325 6.70 -17.65 -13.92
C ALA A 325 6.68 -16.35 -13.10
N VAL A 326 5.89 -16.28 -12.03
CA VAL A 326 5.84 -15.10 -11.14
C VAL A 326 7.08 -15.02 -10.26
N ALA A 327 7.65 -16.14 -9.83
CA ALA A 327 8.93 -16.15 -9.11
C ALA A 327 10.07 -15.63 -9.99
N GLU A 328 10.16 -16.10 -11.24
CA GLU A 328 11.12 -15.60 -12.24
C GLU A 328 10.91 -14.11 -12.52
N ARG A 329 9.66 -13.70 -12.73
CA ARG A 329 9.29 -12.30 -12.97
C ARG A 329 9.72 -11.40 -11.82
N LEU A 330 9.42 -11.77 -10.58
CA LEU A 330 9.80 -11.01 -9.40
C LEU A 330 11.32 -10.93 -9.24
N GLY A 331 12.03 -12.02 -9.56
CA GLY A 331 13.50 -12.08 -9.54
C GLY A 331 14.15 -11.07 -10.48
N GLN A 332 13.54 -10.75 -11.62
CA GLN A 332 14.03 -9.70 -12.54
C GLN A 332 14.04 -8.29 -11.92
N PHE A 333 13.32 -8.09 -10.82
CA PHE A 333 13.22 -6.81 -10.10
C PHE A 333 13.72 -6.92 -8.65
N GLY A 334 14.62 -7.88 -8.37
CA GLY A 334 15.22 -8.03 -7.04
C GLY A 334 14.27 -8.56 -5.95
N LEU A 335 13.07 -9.02 -6.33
CA LEU A 335 12.07 -9.52 -5.39
C LEU A 335 12.08 -11.04 -5.35
N LYS A 336 11.70 -11.61 -4.19
CA LYS A 336 11.60 -13.05 -3.98
C LYS A 336 10.30 -13.42 -3.29
N LEU A 337 9.69 -14.53 -3.71
CA LEU A 337 8.58 -15.14 -2.97
C LEU A 337 9.07 -15.68 -1.63
N HIS A 338 8.21 -15.61 -0.62
CA HIS A 338 8.52 -16.14 0.70
C HIS A 338 8.31 -17.66 0.73
N PRO A 339 9.37 -18.48 0.83
CA PRO A 339 9.28 -19.93 0.63
C PRO A 339 8.32 -20.61 1.63
N GLU A 340 8.36 -20.20 2.89
CA GLU A 340 7.52 -20.81 3.95
C GLU A 340 6.05 -20.33 3.94
N LYS A 341 5.78 -19.19 3.30
CA LYS A 341 4.43 -18.61 3.25
C LYS A 341 3.70 -18.93 1.95
N THR A 342 4.46 -19.21 0.88
CA THR A 342 3.90 -19.55 -0.42
C THR A 342 3.37 -20.98 -0.42
N ARG A 343 2.06 -21.16 -0.65
CA ARG A 343 1.40 -22.47 -0.70
C ARG A 343 0.41 -22.56 -1.85
N LEU A 344 0.39 -23.71 -2.50
CA LEU A 344 -0.63 -24.07 -3.48
C LEU A 344 -1.63 -25.05 -2.85
N ILE A 345 -2.89 -24.66 -2.75
CA ILE A 345 -3.92 -25.35 -1.98
C ILE A 345 -5.08 -25.71 -2.91
N GLU A 346 -5.52 -26.98 -2.88
CA GLU A 346 -6.78 -27.40 -3.52
C GLU A 346 -7.94 -26.78 -2.73
N PHE A 347 -8.68 -25.86 -3.36
CA PHE A 347 -9.68 -25.01 -2.71
C PHE A 347 -10.82 -24.67 -3.65
N GLY A 348 -12.05 -24.50 -3.13
CA GLY A 348 -13.21 -24.13 -3.93
C GLY A 348 -14.33 -25.17 -3.84
N ARG A 349 -15.35 -25.00 -4.69
CA ARG A 349 -16.64 -25.71 -4.55
C ARG A 349 -16.49 -27.24 -4.53
N PHE A 350 -15.60 -27.78 -5.35
CA PHE A 350 -15.43 -29.23 -5.51
C PHE A 350 -14.26 -29.81 -4.69
N ALA A 351 -13.50 -28.98 -3.96
CA ALA A 351 -12.28 -29.42 -3.29
C ALA A 351 -12.54 -30.54 -2.27
N ARG A 352 -13.62 -30.43 -1.49
CA ARG A 352 -13.97 -31.45 -0.48
C ARG A 352 -14.35 -32.79 -1.11
N GLU A 353 -15.12 -32.76 -2.19
CA GLU A 353 -15.53 -33.98 -2.90
C GLU A 353 -14.36 -34.63 -3.62
N ASN A 354 -13.54 -33.85 -4.33
CA ASN A 354 -12.36 -34.34 -5.04
C ASN A 354 -11.37 -35.00 -4.08
N ARG A 355 -11.14 -34.40 -2.90
CA ARG A 355 -10.29 -35.00 -1.87
C ARG A 355 -10.86 -36.28 -1.30
N ARG A 356 -12.16 -36.32 -1.00
CA ARG A 356 -12.84 -37.55 -0.55
C ARG A 356 -12.69 -38.68 -1.57
N ARG A 357 -12.87 -38.39 -2.87
CA ARG A 357 -12.67 -39.38 -3.96
C ARG A 357 -11.24 -39.90 -4.02
N LYS A 358 -10.25 -39.08 -3.67
CA LYS A 358 -8.83 -39.45 -3.60
C LYS A 358 -8.41 -40.09 -2.27
N GLY A 359 -9.35 -40.34 -1.35
CA GLY A 359 -9.03 -40.84 0.00
C GLY A 359 -8.28 -39.84 0.89
N GLN A 360 -8.32 -38.55 0.55
CA GLN A 360 -7.62 -37.48 1.28
C GLN A 360 -8.54 -36.82 2.32
N GLY A 361 -7.92 -36.22 3.34
CA GLY A 361 -8.62 -35.48 4.40
C GLY A 361 -9.29 -34.18 3.91
N LYS A 362 -9.78 -33.37 4.86
CA LYS A 362 -10.45 -32.09 4.56
C LYS A 362 -9.55 -31.16 3.72
N PRO A 363 -10.12 -30.30 2.84
CA PRO A 363 -9.36 -29.25 2.18
C PRO A 363 -8.59 -28.40 3.19
N GLN A 364 -7.37 -28.00 2.84
CA GLN A 364 -6.60 -27.11 3.70
C GLN A 364 -7.22 -25.71 3.70
N THR A 365 -6.93 -24.95 4.76
CA THR A 365 -7.26 -23.53 4.86
C THR A 365 -6.07 -22.66 4.45
N PHE A 366 -6.36 -21.40 4.17
CA PHE A 366 -5.37 -20.35 4.01
C PHE A 366 -5.80 -19.10 4.78
N ASP A 367 -4.82 -18.33 5.24
CA ASP A 367 -5.08 -17.07 5.95
C ASP A 367 -4.84 -15.90 5.00
N PHE A 368 -5.73 -14.92 4.97
CA PHE A 368 -5.51 -13.68 4.22
C PHE A 368 -5.98 -12.51 5.06
N LEU A 369 -5.13 -11.50 5.22
CA LEU A 369 -5.44 -10.29 6.00
C LEU A 369 -5.99 -10.54 7.42
N GLY A 370 -5.52 -11.61 8.08
CA GLY A 370 -5.93 -11.97 9.44
C GLY A 370 -7.20 -12.82 9.53
N PHE A 371 -7.77 -13.25 8.40
CA PHE A 371 -8.94 -14.13 8.34
C PHE A 371 -8.58 -15.47 7.74
N THR A 372 -9.07 -16.56 8.35
CA THR A 372 -8.90 -17.91 7.83
C THR A 372 -10.04 -18.26 6.86
N HIS A 373 -9.69 -18.63 5.64
CA HIS A 373 -10.61 -19.09 4.61
C HIS A 373 -10.67 -20.62 4.60
N CYS A 374 -11.88 -21.18 4.67
CA CYS A 374 -12.13 -22.61 4.65
C CYS A 374 -13.22 -22.98 3.62
N CYS A 375 -13.17 -24.21 3.12
CA CYS A 375 -14.22 -24.75 2.24
C CYS A 375 -15.40 -25.23 3.09
N GLY A 376 -16.52 -24.50 3.01
CA GLY A 376 -17.80 -24.87 3.65
C GLY A 376 -18.84 -25.40 2.65
N THR A 377 -19.97 -25.85 3.17
CA THR A 377 -21.17 -26.24 2.40
C THR A 377 -22.27 -25.23 2.71
N THR A 378 -23.01 -24.78 1.70
CA THR A 378 -24.11 -23.83 1.94
C THR A 378 -25.33 -24.58 2.44
N ARG A 379 -26.34 -23.86 2.97
CA ARG A 379 -27.63 -24.49 3.33
C ARG A 379 -28.34 -25.14 2.14
N LYS A 380 -27.97 -24.78 0.90
CA LYS A 380 -28.54 -25.33 -0.34
C LYS A 380 -27.76 -26.52 -0.90
N GLY A 381 -26.72 -26.99 -0.19
CA GLY A 381 -25.68 -27.87 -0.74
C GLY A 381 -24.62 -27.02 -1.42
#